data_AF-A0A2P9H4Y2-F1
#
_entry.id   AF-A0A2P9H4Y2-F1
#
_cell.length_a   1.000
_cell.length_b   1.000
_cell.length_c   1.000
_cell.angle_alpha   90.00
_cell.angle_beta   90.00
_cell.angle_gamma   90.00
#
_symmetry.space_group_name_H-M   'P 1'
#
loop_
_entity.id
_entity.type
_entity.pdbx_description
1 polymer ?
#
loop_
_entity_poly.entity_id
_entity_poly.type
_entity_poly.pdbx_seq_one_letter_code
_entity_poly.pdbx_strand_id
1 'polypeptide(L)' 'MTKDETRKILLGDINNYRLKAKYYESLRLFEAAKYANNLASNIELALTTLPSDDDPEIS' A
#
# COMPACT_ATOMS: atom_id res chain seq x y z
N MET A 1 4.71 39.43 -15.79
CA MET A 1 5.65 38.31 -15.63
C MET A 1 6.43 38.12 -16.91
N THR A 2 7.73 37.91 -16.82
CA THR A 2 8.58 37.55 -17.94
C THR A 2 8.42 36.06 -18.27
N LYS A 3 8.82 35.66 -19.49
CA LYS A 3 8.81 34.25 -19.89
C LYS A 3 9.70 33.37 -18.98
N ASP A 4 10.77 33.94 -18.44
CA ASP A 4 11.68 33.22 -17.53
C ASP A 4 11.06 33.03 -16.13
N GLU A 5 10.33 34.02 -15.63
CA GLU A 5 9.54 33.88 -14.38
C GLU A 5 8.48 32.79 -14.52
N THR A 6 7.75 32.78 -15.65
CA THR A 6 6.77 31.72 -15.95
C THR A 6 7.45 30.36 -16.02
N ARG A 7 8.59 30.23 -16.70
CA ARG A 7 9.34 28.96 -16.80
C ARG A 7 9.76 28.46 -15.42
N LYS A 8 10.23 29.36 -14.54
CA LYS A 8 10.64 29.01 -13.18
C LYS A 8 9.49 28.47 -12.34
N ILE A 9 8.32 29.11 -12.42
CA ILE A 9 7.10 28.66 -11.72
C ILE A 9 6.69 27.28 -12.22
N LEU A 10 6.61 27.09 -13.55
CA LEU A 10 6.22 25.82 -14.14
C LEU A 10 7.20 24.69 -13.78
N LEU A 11 8.50 24.96 -13.74
CA LEU A 11 9.49 23.98 -13.26
C LEU A 11 9.30 23.62 -11.79
N GLY A 12 8.96 24.61 -10.95
CA GLY A 12 8.60 24.39 -9.55
C GLY A 12 7.39 23.46 -9.42
N ASP A 13 6.33 23.72 -10.18
CA ASP A 13 5.12 22.89 -10.20
C ASP A 13 5.41 21.46 -10.66
N ILE A 14 6.16 21.29 -11.75
CA ILE A 14 6.57 19.97 -12.26
C ILE A 14 7.31 19.18 -11.17
N ASN A 15 8.26 19.81 -10.47
CA ASN A 15 9.01 19.15 -9.41
C ASN A 15 8.11 18.80 -8.22
N ASN A 16 7.18 19.68 -7.84
CA ASN A 16 6.21 19.42 -6.79
C ASN A 16 5.31 18.21 -7.12
N TYR A 17 4.77 18.14 -8.34
CA TYR A 17 3.94 17.00 -8.75
C TYR A 17 4.73 15.69 -8.80
N ARG A 18 5.99 15.72 -9.25
CA ARG A 18 6.87 14.53 -9.21
C ARG A 18 7.14 14.05 -7.77
N LEU A 19 7.38 14.97 -6.83
CA LEU A 19 7.56 14.62 -5.43
C LEU A 19 6.28 14.02 -4.81
N LYS A 20 5.12 14.59 -5.11
CA LYS A 20 3.82 14.03 -4.69
C LYS A 20 3.62 12.62 -5.21
N ALA A 21 3.89 12.39 -6.50
CA ALA A 21 3.76 11.07 -7.10
C ALA A 21 4.64 10.03 -6.39
N LYS A 22 5.92 10.38 -6.12
CA LYS A 22 6.83 9.50 -5.36
C LYS A 22 6.31 9.20 -3.95
N TYR A 23 5.77 10.21 -3.26
CA TYR A 23 5.20 10.01 -1.92
C TYR A 23 3.98 9.09 -1.94
N TYR A 24 3.07 9.28 -2.89
CA TYR A 24 1.89 8.42 -3.04
C TYR A 24 2.26 6.99 -3.44
N GLU A 25 3.28 6.79 -4.26
CA GLU A 25 3.80 5.47 -4.56
C GLU A 25 4.31 4.76 -3.31
N SER A 26 5.13 5.43 -2.50
CA SER A 26 5.61 4.89 -1.22
C SER A 26 4.46 4.54 -0.28
N LEU A 27 3.43 5.40 -0.17
CA LEU A 27 2.26 5.15 0.66
C LEU A 27 1.48 3.92 0.18
N ARG A 28 1.24 3.83 -1.13
CA ARG A 28 0.57 2.67 -1.74
C ARG A 28 1.32 1.37 -1.48
N LEU A 29 2.65 1.38 -1.61
CA LEU A 29 3.48 0.21 -1.31
C LEU A 29 3.40 -0.19 0.16
N PHE A 30 3.42 0.79 1.07
CA PHE A 30 3.26 0.55 2.50
C PHE A 30 1.89 -0.06 2.85
N GLU A 31 0.81 0.47 2.28
CA GLU A 31 -0.54 -0.06 2.48
C GLU A 31 -0.70 -1.47 1.92
N ALA A 32 -0.15 -1.73 0.73
CA ALA A 32 -0.14 -3.07 0.13
C ALA A 32 0.61 -4.09 1.01
N ALA A 33 1.77 -3.71 1.55
CA ALA A 33 2.52 -4.56 2.48
C ALA A 33 1.74 -4.84 3.77
N LYS A 34 1.09 -3.81 4.34
CA LYS A 34 0.24 -3.97 5.52
C LYS A 34 -0.94 -4.91 5.26
N TYR A 35 -1.62 -4.77 4.13
CA TYR A 35 -2.71 -5.65 3.74
C TYR A 35 -2.24 -7.10 3.59
N ALA A 36 -1.12 -7.33 2.90
CA ALA A 36 -0.57 -8.67 2.69
C ALA A 36 -0.21 -9.34 4.03
N ASN A 37 0.41 -8.62 4.96
CA ASN A 37 0.71 -9.14 6.30
C ASN A 37 -0.55 -9.53 7.08
N ASN A 38 -1.57 -8.66 7.08
CA ASN A 38 -2.84 -8.96 7.74
C ASN A 38 -3.53 -10.19 7.13
N LEU A 39 -3.52 -10.32 5.81
CA LEU A 39 -4.09 -11.46 5.12
C LEU A 39 -3.34 -12.76 5.47
N ALA A 40 -2.01 -12.72 5.50
CA ALA A 40 -1.19 -13.86 5.92
C ALA A 40 -1.51 -14.30 7.35
N SER A 41 -1.58 -13.37 8.31
CA SER A 41 -1.94 -13.70 9.71
C SER A 41 -3.34 -14.29 9.82
N ASN A 42 -4.30 -13.82 9.01
CA ASN A 42 -5.65 -14.40 9.00
C ASN A 42 -5.66 -15.82 8.44
N ILE A 43 -4.84 -16.09 7.41
CA ILE A 43 -4.69 -17.44 6.84
C ILE A 43 -4.02 -18.37 7.85
N GLU A 44 -2.97 -17.92 8.53
CA GLU A 44 -2.32 -18.68 9.61
C GLU A 44 -3.31 -19.02 10.71
N LEU A 45 -4.09 -18.03 11.18
CA LEU A 45 -5.13 -18.27 12.18
C LEU A 45 -6.14 -19.31 11.68
N ALA A 46 -6.66 -19.12 10.47
CA ALA A 46 -7.61 -20.05 9.87
C ALA A 46 -7.07 -21.47 9.82
N LEU A 47 -5.80 -21.66 9.41
CA LEU A 47 -5.14 -22.97 9.42
C LEU A 47 -5.03 -23.57 10.83
N THR A 48 -4.72 -22.77 11.85
CA THR A 48 -4.62 -23.26 13.23
C THR A 48 -5.96 -23.56 13.89
N THR A 49 -7.05 -23.01 13.36
CA THR A 49 -8.41 -23.23 13.86
C THR A 49 -9.24 -24.15 12.98
N LEU A 50 -8.70 -24.57 11.84
CA LEU A 50 -9.39 -25.50 10.95
C LEU A 50 -9.43 -26.86 11.65
N PRO A 51 -10.61 -27.50 11.77
CA PRO A 51 -10.69 -28.88 12.22
C PRO A 51 -9.87 -29.76 11.28
N SER A 52 -9.11 -30.69 11.84
CA SER A 52 -8.49 -31.77 11.08
C SER A 52 -9.57 -32.72 10.56
N ASP A 53 -9.32 -33.39 9.44
CA ASP A 53 -10.21 -34.45 8.94
C ASP A 53 -10.37 -35.60 9.95
N ASP A 54 -9.43 -35.73 10.89
CA ASP A 54 -9.44 -36.70 11.98
C ASP A 54 -10.17 -36.19 13.26
N ASP A 55 -10.57 -34.91 13.31
CA ASP A 55 -11.29 -34.38 14.46
C ASP A 55 -12.74 -34.89 14.47
N PRO A 56 -13.26 -35.37 15.61
CA PRO A 56 -14.61 -35.91 15.68
C PRO A 56 -15.64 -34.82 15.39
N GLU A 57 -16.63 -35.13 14.54
CA GLU A 57 -17.77 -34.25 14.31
C GLU A 57 -18.47 -33.94 15.64
N ILE A 58 -18.59 -32.65 15.95
CA ILE A 58 -19.36 -32.20 17.10
C ILE A 58 -20.84 -32.45 16.75
N SER A 59 -21.44 -33.44 17.41
CA SER A 59 -22.83 -33.87 17.24
C SER A 59 -23.85 -32.95 17.92
#